data_AF-A0A520ETR7-F1
#
_entry.id   AF-A0A520ETR7-F1
#
_cell.length_a   1.000
_cell.length_b   1.000
_cell.length_c   1.000
_cell.angle_alpha   90.00
_cell.angle_beta   90.00
_cell.angle_gamma   90.00
#
_symmetry.space_group_name_H-M   'P 1'
#
loop_
_entity.id
_entity.type
_entity.pdbx_description
1 polymer ?
#
loop_
_entity_poly.entity_id
_entity_poly.type
_entity_poly.pdbx_seq_one_letter_code
_entity_poly.pdbx_strand_id
1 'polypeptide(L)'
;MVNVSVTTSNVIAQSESGGAALDQVFGMTAAAAVVSLFLLYLAFMHRTRRITWLARLADYAGSKLNLPGWAALPLVLFVSTILTAFFGFIWDVSLHIGRGRDEGPLANPAHYFILVGLFFLFIAGALAIILPLDEKPGRAAVKITRTWYAPTGGLLIAGSGLYALIGFPLDDIWHRIFGQDVTLWGPTHLMLIGGAGLSLIGVLLLEHEGRLALAAARQTSPDEVDETAQGPRRSVLSWILKASAFGGLLIGLSVFQIEFDFGVEQFRLVFQPMLIVGAGAFALVAARLVVGRGATLFVVAFAAVIRELTAFVVGPVLGEPHNVFALFLGIAVVVELVGLTPLVVHRLRFGMLAGFAAATVGLWLESLWIEAVFVYPWPTSMWVEALAMAVPVGVMCGLTAGLFAQLLSGDGLPAPAVRRTIVVALVLVLGGATANGLMIDVPENATATVTLADAAPQDGGRMVTATVRLDPADLVSDDPEWVAILAWQGAGDTLRGLVVDRLERTGPGMYQSTRPVPAHGTWKTFLRIQDGRTLTGTPIFMAADPGIGASEVSADAQFTRQLQSETALLQRERSFDHPAWLFGAASLVVLVCTLALIWALSWGAVRISTETPGASVSRRTLDSSSV
;
A
#
# COMPACT_ATOMS: atom_id res chain seq x y z
N MET A 1 -28.14 15.37 36.94
CA MET A 1 -27.53 14.52 35.90
C MET A 1 -28.65 14.13 34.97
N VAL A 2 -28.74 14.79 33.81
CA VAL A 2 -29.78 14.53 32.82
C VAL A 2 -29.20 13.50 31.85
N ASN A 3 -29.77 12.29 31.87
CA ASN A 3 -29.52 11.27 30.86
C ASN A 3 -30.12 11.75 29.53
N VAL A 4 -29.27 12.03 28.55
CA VAL A 4 -29.68 12.23 27.16
C VAL A 4 -29.49 10.89 26.46
N SER A 5 -30.58 10.13 26.34
CA SER A 5 -30.67 9.00 25.41
C SER A 5 -30.81 9.57 24.01
N VAL A 6 -29.75 9.49 23.20
CA VAL A 6 -29.82 9.76 21.77
C VAL A 6 -30.29 8.48 21.09
N THR A 7 -31.57 8.41 20.79
CA THR A 7 -32.15 7.40 19.90
C THR A 7 -31.90 7.84 18.46
N THR A 8 -30.78 7.43 17.87
CA THR A 8 -30.56 7.60 16.42
C THR A 8 -31.43 6.62 15.66
N SER A 9 -32.55 7.13 15.13
CA SER A 9 -33.33 6.45 14.10
C SER A 9 -32.53 6.54 12.80
N ASN A 10 -31.67 5.56 12.53
CA ASN A 10 -30.94 5.47 11.27
C ASN A 10 -31.87 4.94 10.18
N VAL A 11 -32.54 5.85 9.48
CA VAL A 11 -32.97 5.59 8.10
C VAL A 11 -31.69 5.70 7.26
N ILE A 12 -31.01 4.57 7.08
CA ILE A 12 -29.92 4.47 6.10
C ILE A 12 -30.59 4.53 4.73
N ALA A 13 -30.51 5.68 4.07
CA ALA A 13 -30.82 5.77 2.66
C ALA A 13 -29.84 4.85 1.93
N GLN A 14 -30.39 3.88 1.19
CA GLN A 14 -29.61 3.08 0.25
C GLN A 14 -28.98 4.01 -0.78
N SER A 15 -27.70 3.78 -1.07
CA SER A 15 -26.86 4.57 -1.95
C SER A 15 -27.52 4.83 -3.30
N GLU A 16 -27.74 6.10 -3.66
CA GLU A 16 -27.89 6.46 -5.07
C GLU A 16 -26.54 6.22 -5.77
N SER A 17 -26.51 5.27 -6.69
CA SER A 17 -25.31 4.93 -7.44
C SER A 17 -24.95 6.08 -8.40
N GLY A 18 -23.82 6.70 -8.13
CA GLY A 18 -23.27 7.81 -8.91
C GLY A 18 -21.98 8.27 -8.26
N GLY A 19 -21.07 8.86 -9.04
CA GLY A 19 -19.93 9.55 -8.45
C GLY A 19 -20.37 10.61 -7.44
N ALA A 20 -19.42 11.18 -6.72
CA ALA A 20 -19.58 12.30 -5.79
C ALA A 20 -20.64 13.30 -6.25
N ALA A 21 -21.54 13.67 -5.34
CA ALA A 21 -22.52 14.71 -5.59
C ALA A 21 -21.80 16.00 -6.06
N LEU A 22 -22.31 16.63 -7.12
CA LEU A 22 -21.60 17.72 -7.81
C LEU A 22 -21.32 18.91 -6.88
N ASP A 23 -22.20 19.18 -5.93
CA ASP A 23 -22.02 20.20 -4.89
C ASP A 23 -20.82 19.89 -3.96
N GLN A 24 -20.60 18.62 -3.59
CA GLN A 24 -19.41 18.20 -2.85
C GLN A 24 -18.14 18.37 -3.69
N VAL A 25 -18.19 18.04 -4.99
CA VAL A 25 -17.07 18.25 -5.92
C VAL A 25 -16.71 19.74 -6.01
N PHE A 26 -17.70 20.63 -6.16
CA PHE A 26 -17.46 22.07 -6.19
C PHE A 26 -16.93 22.58 -4.84
N GLY A 27 -17.50 22.13 -3.73
CA GLY A 27 -17.08 22.52 -2.38
C GLY A 27 -15.62 22.14 -2.10
N MET A 28 -15.24 20.89 -2.39
CA MET A 28 -13.86 20.43 -2.24
C MET A 28 -12.90 21.13 -3.20
N THR A 29 -13.31 21.37 -4.45
CA THR A 29 -12.49 22.11 -5.42
C THR A 29 -12.24 23.54 -4.95
N ALA A 30 -13.26 24.22 -4.43
CA ALA A 30 -13.14 25.56 -3.88
C ALA A 30 -12.25 25.59 -2.62
N ALA A 31 -12.45 24.65 -1.69
CA ALA A 31 -11.62 24.53 -0.50
C ALA A 31 -10.15 24.26 -0.87
N ALA A 32 -9.91 23.30 -1.76
CA ALA A 32 -8.57 23.00 -2.28
C ALA A 32 -7.95 24.23 -2.94
N ALA A 33 -8.70 24.96 -3.78
CA ALA A 33 -8.23 26.18 -4.42
C ALA A 33 -7.84 27.27 -3.40
N VAL A 34 -8.69 27.51 -2.38
CA VAL A 34 -8.40 28.49 -1.32
C VAL A 34 -7.13 28.10 -0.56
N VAL A 35 -7.00 26.84 -0.15
CA VAL A 35 -5.83 26.36 0.58
C VAL A 35 -4.58 26.43 -0.32
N SER A 36 -4.67 26.02 -1.58
CA SER A 36 -3.58 26.15 -2.55
C SER A 36 -3.16 27.61 -2.76
N LEU A 37 -4.10 28.54 -2.92
CA LEU A 37 -3.80 29.97 -3.04
C LEU A 37 -3.13 30.52 -1.78
N PHE A 38 -3.59 30.12 -0.60
CA PHE A 38 -2.98 30.50 0.66
C PHE A 38 -1.54 29.98 0.78
N LEU A 39 -1.29 28.72 0.39
CA LEU A 39 0.05 28.13 0.39
C LEU A 39 0.97 28.78 -0.64
N LEU A 40 0.47 29.09 -1.83
CA LEU A 40 1.20 29.86 -2.84
C LEU A 40 1.52 31.28 -2.34
N TYR A 41 0.60 31.90 -1.60
CA TYR A 41 0.84 33.18 -0.94
C TYR A 41 1.94 33.06 0.12
N LEU A 42 1.92 32.04 0.98
CA LEU A 42 2.99 31.79 1.95
C LEU A 42 4.34 31.54 1.27
N ALA A 43 4.35 30.75 0.19
CA ALA A 43 5.54 30.52 -0.62
C ALA A 43 6.06 31.84 -1.20
N PHE A 44 5.19 32.66 -1.78
CA PHE A 44 5.55 33.98 -2.30
C PHE A 44 6.12 34.88 -1.20
N MET A 45 5.48 34.94 -0.03
CA MET A 45 5.95 35.73 1.12
C MET A 45 7.33 35.26 1.60
N HIS A 46 7.59 33.95 1.65
CA HIS A 46 8.91 33.39 1.99
C HIS A 46 9.96 33.74 0.93
N ARG A 47 9.65 33.48 -0.35
CA ARG A 47 10.55 33.74 -1.49
C ARG A 47 10.86 35.23 -1.68
N THR A 48 9.95 36.12 -1.31
CA THR A 48 10.14 37.59 -1.31
C THR A 48 10.67 38.14 0.02
N ARG A 49 11.05 37.27 0.96
CA ARG A 49 11.64 37.63 2.26
C ARG A 49 10.73 38.49 3.15
N ARG A 50 9.42 38.45 2.91
CA ARG A 50 8.42 39.16 3.73
C ARG A 50 8.07 38.42 5.03
N ILE A 51 8.42 37.15 5.14
CA ILE A 51 8.34 36.35 6.37
C ILE A 51 9.67 35.66 6.67
N THR A 52 9.98 35.48 7.95
CA THR A 52 11.19 34.79 8.42
C THR A 52 10.89 33.60 9.34
N TRP A 53 9.65 33.44 9.79
CA TRP A 53 9.26 32.37 10.70
C TRP A 53 9.41 30.98 10.06
N LEU A 54 9.17 30.86 8.74
CA LEU A 54 9.28 29.59 8.02
C LEU A 54 10.72 29.11 7.94
N ALA A 55 11.66 30.02 7.64
CA ALA A 55 13.10 29.75 7.70
C ALA A 55 13.53 29.35 9.12
N ARG A 56 13.12 30.11 10.14
CA ARG A 56 13.44 29.79 11.55
C ARG A 56 12.93 28.41 11.98
N LEU A 57 11.73 28.02 11.53
CA LEU A 57 11.18 26.69 11.80
C LEU A 57 11.98 25.60 11.09
N ALA A 58 12.41 25.85 9.85
CA ALA A 58 13.27 24.94 9.09
C ALA A 58 14.65 24.79 9.75
N ASP A 59 15.25 25.88 10.22
CA ASP A 59 16.53 25.88 10.94
C ASP A 59 16.40 25.12 12.27
N TYR A 60 15.30 25.33 12.99
CA TYR A 60 15.01 24.58 14.22
C TYR A 60 14.93 23.07 13.93
N ALA A 61 14.13 22.65 12.95
CA ALA A 61 14.05 21.24 12.55
C ALA A 61 15.42 20.69 12.12
N GLY A 62 16.17 21.48 11.33
CA GLY A 62 17.52 21.14 10.87
C GLY A 62 18.50 20.90 12.02
N SER A 63 18.45 21.74 13.06
CA SER A 63 19.28 21.59 14.26
C SER A 63 18.98 20.29 15.04
N LYS A 64 17.73 19.83 15.03
CA LYS A 64 17.30 18.61 15.73
C LYS A 64 17.62 17.35 14.94
N LEU A 65 17.44 17.39 13.63
CA LEU A 65 17.65 16.23 12.75
C LEU A 65 19.07 16.15 12.16
N ASN A 66 19.90 17.17 12.38
CA ASN A 66 21.23 17.29 11.77
C ASN A 66 21.16 17.15 10.24
N LEU A 67 20.27 17.96 9.65
CA LEU A 67 20.02 18.06 8.22
C LEU A 67 19.82 19.54 7.85
N PRO A 68 20.00 19.93 6.58
CA PRO A 68 19.59 21.25 6.12
C PRO A 68 18.08 21.46 6.37
N GLY A 69 17.67 22.68 6.71
CA GLY A 69 16.28 22.99 7.03
C GLY A 69 15.30 22.63 5.91
N TRP A 70 15.73 22.79 4.65
CA TRP A 70 14.95 22.40 3.46
C TRP A 70 14.75 20.90 3.28
N ALA A 71 15.50 20.05 3.99
CA ALA A 71 15.24 18.61 4.06
C ALA A 71 14.51 18.26 5.36
N ALA A 72 14.99 18.79 6.49
CA ALA A 72 14.52 18.43 7.82
C ALA A 72 13.02 18.72 8.04
N LEU A 73 12.57 19.94 7.77
CA LEU A 73 11.18 20.33 8.02
C LEU A 73 10.19 19.56 7.13
N PRO A 74 10.43 19.41 5.81
CA PRO A 74 9.65 18.52 4.95
C PRO A 74 9.56 17.08 5.45
N LEU A 75 10.67 16.49 5.93
CA LEU A 75 10.66 15.12 6.44
C LEU A 75 9.81 14.98 7.70
N VAL A 76 9.87 15.94 8.62
CA VAL A 76 8.99 15.96 9.81
C VAL A 76 7.53 16.03 9.41
N LEU A 77 7.19 16.95 8.50
CA LEU A 77 5.83 17.09 8.00
C LEU A 77 5.37 15.79 7.33
N PHE A 78 6.20 15.22 6.46
CA PHE A 78 5.89 13.98 5.74
C PHE A 78 5.53 12.83 6.68
N VAL A 79 6.30 12.61 7.76
CA VAL A 79 6.04 11.51 8.71
C VAL A 79 4.67 11.68 9.37
N SER A 80 4.33 12.88 9.83
CA SER A 80 3.01 13.13 10.42
C SER A 80 1.89 12.89 9.41
N THR A 81 2.09 13.29 8.16
CA THR A 81 1.02 13.28 7.15
C THR A 81 0.81 11.89 6.56
N ILE A 82 1.89 11.11 6.35
CA ILE A 82 1.76 9.73 5.87
C ILE A 82 1.12 8.82 6.91
N LEU A 83 1.40 9.02 8.20
CA LEU A 83 0.74 8.27 9.28
C LEU A 83 -0.74 8.63 9.38
N THR A 84 -1.07 9.91 9.21
CA THR A 84 -2.47 10.39 9.15
C THR A 84 -3.21 9.76 7.96
N ALA A 85 -2.59 9.77 6.77
CA ALA A 85 -3.16 9.16 5.58
C ALA A 85 -3.33 7.64 5.75
N PHE A 86 -2.34 6.95 6.32
CA PHE A 86 -2.37 5.51 6.54
C PHE A 86 -3.48 5.10 7.51
N PHE A 87 -3.62 5.82 8.63
CA PHE A 87 -4.74 5.61 9.55
C PHE A 87 -6.09 5.79 8.86
N GLY A 88 -6.27 6.90 8.14
CA GLY A 88 -7.47 7.16 7.36
C GLY A 88 -7.75 6.06 6.34
N PHE A 89 -6.72 5.57 5.66
CA PHE A 89 -6.86 4.54 4.65
C PHE A 89 -7.27 3.17 5.22
N ILE A 90 -6.66 2.70 6.31
CA ILE A 90 -7.09 1.44 6.95
C ILE A 90 -8.52 1.56 7.47
N TRP A 91 -8.87 2.71 8.05
CA TRP A 91 -10.23 2.95 8.52
C TRP A 91 -11.25 2.97 7.38
N ASP A 92 -10.91 3.63 6.26
CA ASP A 92 -11.75 3.69 5.07
C ASP A 92 -12.04 2.31 4.49
N VAL A 93 -11.01 1.49 4.31
CA VAL A 93 -11.17 0.11 3.83
C VAL A 93 -12.03 -0.71 4.78
N SER A 94 -11.79 -0.59 6.10
CA SER A 94 -12.56 -1.30 7.11
C SER A 94 -14.04 -0.89 7.09
N LEU A 95 -14.33 0.42 6.96
CA LEU A 95 -15.69 0.94 6.82
C LEU A 95 -16.38 0.41 5.57
N HIS A 96 -15.69 0.40 4.42
CA HIS A 96 -16.26 -0.11 3.18
C HIS A 96 -16.54 -1.61 3.20
N ILE A 97 -15.74 -2.38 3.94
CA ILE A 97 -15.99 -3.80 4.19
C ILE A 97 -17.18 -3.98 5.15
N GLY A 98 -17.24 -3.18 6.22
CA GLY A 98 -18.23 -3.35 7.29
C GLY A 98 -19.62 -2.81 6.96
N ARG A 99 -19.70 -1.63 6.33
CA ARG A 99 -20.96 -0.89 6.13
C ARG A 99 -21.33 -0.64 4.67
N GLY A 100 -20.39 -0.80 3.74
CA GLY A 100 -20.57 -0.39 2.34
C GLY A 100 -20.06 1.02 2.06
N ARG A 101 -20.40 1.59 0.90
CA ARG A 101 -20.01 2.97 0.53
C ARG A 101 -21.13 3.97 0.86
N ASP A 102 -20.74 5.13 1.36
CA ASP A 102 -21.61 6.28 1.57
C ASP A 102 -21.66 7.19 0.33
N GLU A 103 -22.64 8.10 0.26
CA GLU A 103 -22.80 9.07 -0.84
C GLU A 103 -21.72 10.17 -0.83
N GLY A 104 -20.66 9.91 -1.57
CA GLY A 104 -19.64 10.89 -1.93
C GLY A 104 -18.46 11.02 -0.95
N PRO A 105 -17.41 11.78 -1.36
CA PRO A 105 -16.11 11.80 -0.72
C PRO A 105 -16.09 12.44 0.68
N LEU A 106 -17.14 13.16 1.08
CA LEU A 106 -17.21 13.81 2.39
C LEU A 106 -18.10 13.07 3.41
N ALA A 107 -18.80 12.02 2.99
CA ALA A 107 -19.70 11.26 3.85
C ALA A 107 -18.93 10.33 4.81
N ASN A 108 -17.79 9.81 4.38
CA ASN A 108 -16.94 8.95 5.20
C ASN A 108 -15.94 9.80 6.04
N PRO A 109 -15.95 9.70 7.38
CA PRO A 109 -15.01 10.43 8.24
C PRO A 109 -13.54 10.05 7.99
N ALA A 110 -13.26 8.83 7.53
CA ALA A 110 -11.92 8.37 7.21
C ALA A 110 -11.31 9.14 6.02
N HIS A 111 -12.12 9.54 5.03
CA HIS A 111 -11.66 10.30 3.87
C HIS A 111 -10.99 11.62 4.25
N TYR A 112 -11.43 12.29 5.32
CA TYR A 112 -10.80 13.54 5.76
C TYR A 112 -9.33 13.33 6.16
N PHE A 113 -9.01 12.21 6.81
CA PHE A 113 -7.64 11.86 7.18
C PHE A 113 -6.79 11.54 5.96
N ILE A 114 -7.36 10.85 4.96
CA ILE A 114 -6.67 10.55 3.70
C ILE A 114 -6.43 11.85 2.92
N LEU A 115 -7.45 12.68 2.72
CA LEU A 115 -7.37 13.94 1.98
C LEU A 115 -6.36 14.89 2.62
N VAL A 116 -6.44 15.11 3.94
CA VAL A 116 -5.47 15.93 4.67
C VAL A 116 -4.07 15.32 4.57
N GLY A 117 -3.93 14.02 4.81
CA GLY A 117 -2.62 13.35 4.77
C GLY A 117 -1.96 13.43 3.38
N LEU A 118 -2.69 13.14 2.30
CA LEU A 118 -2.17 13.20 0.93
C LEU A 118 -1.92 14.64 0.46
N PHE A 119 -2.78 15.58 0.84
CA PHE A 119 -2.57 16.99 0.51
C PHE A 119 -1.32 17.54 1.18
N PHE A 120 -1.13 17.26 2.46
CA PHE A 120 0.09 17.69 3.15
C PHE A 120 1.34 16.89 2.78
N LEU A 121 1.20 15.67 2.24
CA LEU A 121 2.31 14.95 1.61
C LEU A 121 2.83 15.71 0.39
N PHE A 122 1.94 16.18 -0.50
CA PHE A 122 2.32 17.07 -1.60
C PHE A 122 3.00 18.35 -1.08
N ILE A 123 2.44 18.96 -0.03
CA ILE A 123 3.02 20.16 0.60
C ILE A 123 4.41 19.88 1.16
N ALA A 124 4.67 18.72 1.75
CA ALA A 124 6.01 18.37 2.23
C ALA A 124 7.04 18.42 1.08
N GLY A 125 6.72 17.84 -0.07
CA GLY A 125 7.55 17.96 -1.27
C GLY A 125 7.69 19.39 -1.76
N ALA A 126 6.58 20.14 -1.87
CA ALA A 126 6.60 21.55 -2.27
C ALA A 126 7.43 22.41 -1.33
N LEU A 127 7.37 22.15 -0.03
CA LEU A 127 8.11 22.87 1.00
C LEU A 127 9.62 22.66 0.83
N ALA A 128 10.07 21.44 0.51
CA ALA A 128 11.47 21.18 0.17
C ALA A 128 11.95 21.99 -1.05
N ILE A 129 11.06 22.23 -2.03
CA ILE A 129 11.34 23.03 -3.22
C ILE A 129 11.39 24.53 -2.91
N ILE A 130 10.55 25.02 -2.00
CA ILE A 130 10.38 26.44 -1.70
C ILE A 130 11.43 26.97 -0.72
N LEU A 131 11.80 26.16 0.28
CA LEU A 131 12.63 26.58 1.42
C LEU A 131 14.02 27.15 1.05
N PRO A 132 14.82 26.55 0.12
CA PRO A 132 16.18 26.99 -0.16
C PRO A 132 16.24 28.41 -0.74
N LEU A 133 16.78 29.39 0.00
CA LEU A 133 16.89 30.79 -0.45
C LEU A 133 18.33 31.15 -0.81
N ASP A 134 18.54 31.66 -2.03
CA ASP A 134 19.83 32.10 -2.56
C ASP A 134 20.98 31.09 -2.43
N GLU A 135 20.60 29.81 -2.33
CA GLU A 135 21.50 28.67 -2.27
C GLU A 135 21.11 27.63 -3.33
N LYS A 136 22.08 26.77 -3.67
CA LYS A 136 21.82 25.57 -4.46
C LYS A 136 21.68 24.40 -3.46
N PRO A 137 20.48 23.81 -3.28
CA PRO A 137 20.24 22.75 -2.30
C PRO A 137 20.85 21.42 -2.77
N GLY A 138 22.15 21.26 -2.54
CA GLY A 138 22.90 20.09 -2.99
C GLY A 138 23.32 20.14 -4.46
N ARG A 139 24.25 19.26 -4.83
CA ARG A 139 24.85 19.22 -6.18
C ARG A 139 23.84 18.80 -7.24
N ALA A 140 22.94 17.89 -6.86
CA ALA A 140 21.91 17.31 -7.71
C ALA A 140 20.70 18.21 -7.96
N ALA A 141 20.61 19.38 -7.32
CA ALA A 141 19.47 20.27 -7.46
C ALA A 141 19.08 20.55 -8.93
N VAL A 142 17.78 20.61 -9.20
CA VAL A 142 17.22 20.96 -10.50
C VAL A 142 17.06 22.46 -10.58
N LYS A 143 17.59 23.06 -11.65
CA LYS A 143 17.46 24.50 -11.89
C LYS A 143 16.05 24.81 -12.39
N ILE A 144 15.29 25.60 -11.64
CA ILE A 144 13.94 26.04 -12.00
C ILE A 144 14.00 27.38 -12.72
N THR A 145 14.73 28.36 -12.15
CA THR A 145 14.96 29.68 -12.76
C THR A 145 16.45 30.03 -12.70
N ARG A 146 16.81 31.29 -13.00
CA ARG A 146 18.20 31.75 -12.85
C ARG A 146 18.70 31.68 -11.41
N THR A 147 17.82 31.89 -10.43
CA THR A 147 18.14 32.02 -9.00
C THR A 147 17.42 31.00 -8.11
N TRP A 148 16.62 30.10 -8.69
CA TRP A 148 15.89 29.10 -7.93
C TRP A 148 16.28 27.68 -8.36
N TYR A 149 16.68 26.90 -7.37
CA TYR A 149 17.05 25.50 -7.50
C TYR A 149 16.23 24.67 -6.52
N ALA A 150 15.74 23.52 -6.99
CA ALA A 150 14.92 22.60 -6.21
C ALA A 150 15.71 21.32 -5.90
N PRO A 151 15.70 20.81 -4.65
CA PRO A 151 16.27 19.50 -4.36
C PRO A 151 15.51 18.42 -5.13
N THR A 152 16.25 17.45 -5.67
CA THR A 152 15.65 16.40 -6.50
C THR A 152 14.69 15.55 -5.68
N GLY A 153 15.04 15.20 -4.43
CA GLY A 153 14.15 14.45 -3.55
C GLY A 153 12.83 15.18 -3.28
N GLY A 154 12.86 16.51 -3.14
CA GLY A 154 11.66 17.32 -2.94
C GLY A 154 10.72 17.29 -4.14
N LEU A 155 11.26 17.37 -5.36
CA LEU A 155 10.49 17.23 -6.60
C LEU A 155 9.82 15.86 -6.71
N LEU A 156 10.52 14.80 -6.30
CA LEU A 156 9.97 13.44 -6.34
C LEU A 156 8.83 13.26 -5.33
N ILE A 157 8.97 13.75 -4.10
CA ILE A 157 7.90 13.71 -3.09
C ILE A 157 6.69 14.51 -3.59
N ALA A 158 6.90 15.71 -4.12
CA ALA A 158 5.81 16.53 -4.68
C ALA A 158 5.14 15.82 -5.88
N GLY A 159 5.92 15.22 -6.78
CA GLY A 159 5.38 14.47 -7.92
C GLY A 159 4.56 13.26 -7.49
N SER A 160 5.05 12.47 -6.53
CA SER A 160 4.33 11.34 -5.93
C SER A 160 3.03 11.78 -5.25
N GLY A 161 3.06 12.89 -4.49
CA GLY A 161 1.87 13.43 -3.85
C GLY A 161 0.86 13.99 -4.83
N LEU A 162 1.30 14.66 -5.89
CA LEU A 162 0.42 15.12 -6.96
C LEU A 162 -0.23 13.95 -7.68
N TYR A 163 0.53 12.90 -7.98
CA TYR A 163 0.02 11.67 -8.59
C TYR A 163 -1.04 11.00 -7.72
N ALA A 164 -0.83 10.94 -6.39
CA ALA A 164 -1.85 10.47 -5.46
C ALA A 164 -3.09 11.38 -5.47
N LEU A 165 -2.91 12.70 -5.34
CA LEU A 165 -4.02 13.66 -5.28
C LEU A 165 -4.90 13.67 -6.53
N ILE A 166 -4.31 13.56 -7.72
CA ILE A 166 -5.07 13.47 -8.99
C ILE A 166 -5.89 12.17 -9.04
N GLY A 167 -5.48 11.14 -8.29
CA GLY A 167 -6.25 9.91 -8.14
C GLY A 167 -7.70 10.16 -7.69
N PHE A 168 -7.97 11.08 -6.76
CA PHE A 168 -9.35 11.35 -6.28
C PHE A 168 -10.33 11.83 -7.36
N PRO A 169 -10.07 12.93 -8.10
CA PRO A 169 -11.00 13.34 -9.14
C PRO A 169 -11.07 12.33 -10.29
N LEU A 170 -9.98 11.59 -10.57
CA LEU A 170 -10.02 10.52 -11.56
C LEU A 170 -10.86 9.33 -11.09
N ASP A 171 -10.84 9.01 -9.80
CA ASP A 171 -11.64 7.96 -9.16
C ASP A 171 -13.13 8.29 -9.25
N ASP A 172 -13.51 9.55 -9.01
CA ASP A 172 -14.88 10.01 -9.22
C ASP A 172 -15.32 9.83 -10.69
N ILE A 173 -14.47 10.24 -11.63
CA ILE A 173 -14.74 10.06 -13.06
C ILE A 173 -14.84 8.56 -13.40
N TRP A 174 -13.96 7.74 -12.82
CA TRP A 174 -13.94 6.29 -13.01
C TRP A 174 -15.25 5.68 -12.58
N HIS A 175 -15.73 5.98 -11.37
CA HIS A 175 -16.99 5.47 -10.84
C HIS A 175 -18.21 5.93 -11.63
N ARG A 176 -18.21 7.15 -12.19
CA ARG A 176 -19.29 7.62 -13.08
C ARG A 176 -19.36 6.84 -14.39
N ILE A 177 -18.23 6.33 -14.89
CA ILE A 177 -18.15 5.64 -16.19
C ILE A 177 -18.33 4.12 -16.01
N PHE A 178 -17.67 3.54 -15.02
CA PHE A 178 -17.53 2.10 -14.84
C PHE A 178 -18.30 1.56 -13.63
N GLY A 179 -19.03 2.40 -12.89
CA GLY A 179 -19.62 2.02 -11.61
C GLY A 179 -18.59 1.88 -10.50
N GLN A 180 -19.05 1.55 -9.30
CA GLN A 180 -18.18 1.48 -8.12
C GLN A 180 -17.45 0.14 -8.06
N ASP A 181 -16.13 0.16 -8.10
CA ASP A 181 -15.26 -0.99 -7.88
C ASP A 181 -14.82 -1.03 -6.41
N VAL A 182 -15.43 -1.92 -5.63
CA VAL A 182 -15.09 -2.11 -4.20
C VAL A 182 -13.85 -3.00 -4.07
N THR A 183 -12.73 -2.58 -4.65
CA THR A 183 -11.43 -3.27 -4.59
C THR A 183 -10.28 -2.27 -4.55
N LEU A 184 -9.24 -2.57 -3.79
CA LEU A 184 -7.99 -1.79 -3.73
C LEU A 184 -7.24 -1.74 -5.06
N TRP A 185 -7.49 -2.72 -5.94
CA TRP A 185 -6.82 -2.82 -7.24
C TRP A 185 -7.58 -2.14 -8.37
N GLY A 186 -8.60 -1.33 -8.04
CA GLY A 186 -9.15 -0.33 -8.94
C GLY A 186 -8.03 0.56 -9.49
N PRO A 187 -7.95 0.82 -10.81
CA PRO A 187 -6.83 1.56 -11.40
C PRO A 187 -6.54 2.91 -10.73
N THR A 188 -7.57 3.67 -10.39
CA THR A 188 -7.46 4.97 -9.70
C THR A 188 -7.05 4.82 -8.23
N HIS A 189 -7.50 3.78 -7.53
CA HIS A 189 -7.03 3.42 -6.19
C HIS A 189 -5.52 3.09 -6.20
N LEU A 190 -5.02 2.39 -7.23
CA LEU A 190 -3.58 2.14 -7.39
C LEU A 190 -2.77 3.44 -7.58
N MET A 191 -3.38 4.51 -8.12
CA MET A 191 -2.73 5.82 -8.17
C MET A 191 -2.59 6.45 -6.78
N LEU A 192 -3.69 6.47 -6.02
CA LEU A 192 -3.73 7.01 -4.66
C LEU A 192 -2.71 6.32 -3.75
N ILE A 193 -2.82 4.99 -3.68
CA ILE A 193 -2.02 4.13 -2.81
C ILE A 193 -0.57 4.10 -3.31
N GLY A 194 -0.36 3.95 -4.63
CA GLY A 194 0.96 3.90 -5.24
C GLY A 194 1.73 5.21 -5.13
N GLY A 195 1.07 6.36 -5.28
CA GLY A 195 1.69 7.66 -5.08
C GLY A 195 2.17 7.87 -3.65
N ALA A 196 1.30 7.58 -2.68
CA ALA A 196 1.65 7.67 -1.26
C ALA A 196 2.77 6.69 -0.89
N GLY A 197 2.65 5.41 -1.27
CA GLY A 197 3.64 4.37 -0.98
C GLY A 197 5.01 4.62 -1.62
N LEU A 198 5.04 5.00 -2.90
CA LEU A 198 6.31 5.26 -3.62
C LEU A 198 6.97 6.58 -3.22
N SER A 199 6.22 7.54 -2.63
CA SER A 199 6.80 8.79 -2.12
C SER A 199 7.88 8.57 -1.04
N LEU A 200 7.83 7.44 -0.33
CA LEU A 200 8.83 7.04 0.66
C LEU A 200 10.22 6.79 0.04
N ILE A 201 10.28 6.45 -1.25
CA ILE A 201 11.55 6.44 -2.00
C ILE A 201 12.08 7.88 -2.14
N GLY A 202 11.20 8.85 -2.45
CA GLY A 202 11.53 10.27 -2.50
C GLY A 202 12.02 10.82 -1.16
N VAL A 203 11.43 10.37 -0.05
CA VAL A 203 11.86 10.68 1.32
C VAL A 203 13.29 10.21 1.59
N LEU A 204 13.60 8.95 1.28
CA LEU A 204 14.95 8.40 1.42
C LEU A 204 15.97 9.16 0.56
N LEU A 205 15.57 9.59 -0.64
CA LEU A 205 16.41 10.39 -1.53
C LEU A 205 16.61 11.83 -1.03
N LEU A 206 15.57 12.50 -0.53
CA LEU A 206 15.67 13.85 0.03
C LEU A 206 16.55 13.87 1.27
N GLU A 207 16.38 12.88 2.14
CA GLU A 207 17.18 12.68 3.34
C GLU A 207 18.67 12.49 2.98
N HIS A 208 18.95 11.63 1.99
CA HIS A 208 20.30 11.41 1.49
C HIS A 208 20.90 12.68 0.86
N GLU A 209 20.16 13.39 0.00
CA GLU A 209 20.57 14.65 -0.62
C GLU A 209 20.89 15.72 0.44
N GLY A 210 20.08 15.80 1.50
CA GLY A 210 20.29 16.68 2.65
C GLY A 210 21.59 16.36 3.42
N ARG A 211 21.86 15.08 3.70
CA ARG A 211 23.12 14.68 4.36
C ARG A 211 24.34 15.03 3.51
N LEU A 212 24.26 14.81 2.20
CA LEU A 212 25.34 15.13 1.27
C LEU A 212 25.61 16.63 1.21
N ALA A 213 24.57 17.46 1.16
CA ALA A 213 24.71 18.91 1.20
C ALA A 213 25.36 19.39 2.50
N LEU A 214 24.95 18.85 3.65
CA LEU A 214 25.55 19.18 4.94
C LEU A 214 27.02 18.75 5.02
N ALA A 215 27.37 17.56 4.51
CA ALA A 215 28.75 17.10 4.47
C ALA A 215 29.63 18.00 3.58
N ALA A 216 29.11 18.45 2.43
CA ALA A 216 29.81 19.38 1.56
C ALA A 216 30.02 20.75 2.23
N ALA A 217 29.00 21.28 2.93
CA ALA A 217 29.13 22.53 3.68
C ALA A 217 30.24 22.46 4.75
N ARG A 218 30.29 21.36 5.53
CA ARG A 218 31.33 21.13 6.54
C ARG A 218 32.75 21.09 5.99
N GLN A 219 32.94 20.56 4.77
CA GLN A 219 34.26 20.54 4.12
C GLN A 219 34.73 21.93 3.71
N THR A 220 33.80 22.86 3.45
CA THR A 220 34.11 24.21 2.97
C THR A 220 34.24 25.23 4.10
N SER A 221 33.77 24.94 5.31
CA SER A 221 33.87 25.82 6.48
C SER A 221 34.19 25.01 7.75
N PRO A 222 35.47 24.61 7.95
CA PRO A 222 35.88 23.74 9.06
C PRO A 222 35.75 24.40 10.44
N ASP A 223 35.98 25.71 10.52
CA ASP A 223 36.11 26.46 11.79
C ASP A 223 34.77 26.73 12.51
N GLU A 224 33.63 26.49 11.85
CA GLU A 224 32.29 26.68 12.42
C GLU A 224 31.66 25.37 12.96
N VAL A 225 32.37 24.24 12.85
CA VAL A 225 31.82 22.91 13.14
C VAL A 225 32.35 22.40 14.47
N ASP A 226 31.50 22.40 15.49
CA ASP A 226 31.80 21.76 16.78
C ASP A 226 31.96 20.23 16.58
N GLU A 227 33.19 19.73 16.49
CA GLU A 227 33.48 18.29 16.30
C GLU A 227 32.94 17.42 17.45
N THR A 228 32.70 18.00 18.64
CA THR A 228 32.09 17.31 19.78
C THR A 228 30.61 16.95 19.55
N ALA A 229 30.01 17.50 18.48
CA ALA A 229 28.62 17.29 18.08
C ALA A 229 28.30 15.88 17.55
N GLN A 230 29.26 14.99 17.29
CA GLN A 230 29.04 13.62 16.80
C GLN A 230 29.03 12.56 17.92
N GLY A 231 28.41 12.87 19.06
CA GLY A 231 28.31 11.92 20.16
C GLY A 231 27.53 10.63 19.81
N PRO A 232 27.77 9.51 20.54
CA PRO A 232 27.13 8.20 20.29
C PRO A 232 25.60 8.25 20.17
N ARG A 233 24.94 9.12 20.96
CA ARG A 233 23.48 9.33 20.93
C ARG A 233 22.96 9.82 19.58
N ARG A 234 23.72 10.67 18.86
CA ARG A 234 23.32 11.19 17.54
C ARG A 234 23.51 10.14 16.44
N SER A 235 24.50 9.27 16.55
CA SER A 235 24.66 8.11 15.67
C SER A 235 23.47 7.15 15.78
N VAL A 236 23.06 6.80 17.01
CA VAL A 236 21.89 5.95 17.26
C VAL A 236 20.59 6.58 16.74
N LEU A 237 20.35 7.86 17.01
CA LEU A 237 19.15 8.54 16.49
C LEU A 237 19.11 8.54 14.95
N SER A 238 20.24 8.80 14.30
CA SER A 238 20.33 8.79 12.84
C SER A 238 20.06 7.39 12.26
N TRP A 239 20.53 6.35 12.95
CA TRP A 239 20.25 4.96 12.61
C TRP A 239 18.76 4.64 12.73
N ILE A 240 18.13 5.02 13.86
CA ILE A 240 16.69 4.82 14.11
C ILE A 240 15.85 5.53 13.05
N LEU A 241 16.12 6.80 12.75
CA LEU A 241 15.35 7.57 11.76
C LEU A 241 15.47 6.95 10.36
N LYS A 242 16.68 6.56 9.97
CA LYS A 242 16.92 5.93 8.66
C LYS A 242 16.24 4.56 8.56
N ALA A 243 16.33 3.74 9.62
CA ALA A 243 15.64 2.46 9.70
C ALA A 243 14.12 2.63 9.67
N SER A 244 13.57 3.62 10.38
CA SER A 244 12.14 3.93 10.40
C SER A 244 11.61 4.35 9.03
N ALA A 245 12.42 5.07 8.22
CA ALA A 245 12.05 5.39 6.84
C ALA A 245 11.91 4.13 5.96
N PHE A 246 12.76 3.11 6.16
CA PHE A 246 12.57 1.81 5.52
C PHE A 246 11.38 1.03 6.10
N GLY A 247 11.06 1.22 7.38
CA GLY A 247 9.80 0.77 8.01
C GLY A 247 8.58 1.34 7.30
N GLY A 248 8.56 2.66 7.10
CA GLY A 248 7.55 3.33 6.30
C GLY A 248 7.47 2.78 4.87
N LEU A 249 8.60 2.58 4.20
CA LEU A 249 8.66 1.96 2.87
C LEU A 249 8.06 0.55 2.83
N LEU A 250 8.34 -0.30 3.84
CA LEU A 250 7.74 -1.63 3.94
C LEU A 250 6.22 -1.56 4.09
N ILE A 251 5.71 -0.64 4.93
CA ILE A 251 4.27 -0.39 5.06
C ILE A 251 3.71 0.07 3.71
N GLY A 252 4.30 1.10 3.10
CA GLY A 252 3.85 1.69 1.85
C GLY A 252 3.89 0.75 0.64
N LEU A 253 4.67 -0.34 0.69
CA LEU A 253 4.66 -1.40 -0.33
C LEU A 253 3.74 -2.58 0.03
N SER A 254 3.37 -2.74 1.30
CA SER A 254 2.48 -3.82 1.76
C SER A 254 1.00 -3.46 1.73
N VAL A 255 0.64 -2.19 1.55
CA VAL A 255 -0.76 -1.72 1.39
C VAL A 255 -1.52 -2.38 0.24
N PHE A 256 -0.84 -2.84 -0.82
CA PHE A 256 -1.48 -3.58 -1.92
C PHE A 256 -2.03 -4.96 -1.51
N GLN A 257 -1.76 -5.40 -0.28
CA GLN A 257 -2.14 -6.70 0.27
C GLN A 257 -3.34 -6.60 1.22
N ILE A 258 -3.90 -5.42 1.46
CA ILE A 258 -4.86 -5.21 2.55
C ILE A 258 -6.16 -6.01 2.37
N GLU A 259 -6.61 -6.32 1.16
CA GLU A 259 -7.79 -7.20 1.02
C GLU A 259 -7.56 -8.59 1.63
N PHE A 260 -6.34 -9.13 1.52
CA PHE A 260 -5.96 -10.39 2.18
C PHE A 260 -5.90 -10.22 3.70
N ASP A 261 -5.52 -9.05 4.20
CA ASP A 261 -5.46 -8.74 5.64
C ASP A 261 -6.85 -8.84 6.31
N PHE A 262 -7.93 -8.71 5.54
CA PHE A 262 -9.32 -8.85 5.99
C PHE A 262 -9.97 -10.19 5.58
N GLY A 263 -9.34 -10.98 4.69
CA GLY A 263 -9.95 -12.19 4.13
C GLY A 263 -11.06 -11.89 3.10
N VAL A 264 -10.96 -10.78 2.38
CA VAL A 264 -11.93 -10.34 1.36
C VAL A 264 -11.31 -10.17 -0.03
N GLU A 265 -10.13 -10.76 -0.24
CA GLU A 265 -9.39 -10.72 -1.51
C GLU A 265 -10.25 -11.12 -2.70
N GLN A 266 -10.18 -10.36 -3.79
CA GLN A 266 -10.91 -10.64 -5.04
C GLN A 266 -10.04 -11.31 -6.10
N PHE A 267 -8.88 -11.82 -5.68
CA PHE A 267 -7.84 -12.36 -6.53
C PHE A 267 -7.44 -13.74 -6.02
N ARG A 268 -6.73 -14.49 -6.86
CA ARG A 268 -6.25 -15.81 -6.47
C ARG A 268 -5.27 -15.71 -5.28
N LEU A 269 -5.43 -16.56 -4.28
CA LEU A 269 -4.58 -16.59 -3.07
C LEU A 269 -3.07 -16.62 -3.37
N VAL A 270 -2.67 -17.29 -4.46
CA VAL A 270 -1.29 -17.39 -4.94
C VAL A 270 -0.62 -16.02 -5.22
N PHE A 271 -1.43 -14.98 -5.34
CA PHE A 271 -0.96 -13.62 -5.51
C PHE A 271 -0.31 -13.04 -4.24
N GLN A 272 -0.83 -13.38 -3.05
CA GLN A 272 -0.36 -12.83 -1.77
C GLN A 272 1.12 -13.14 -1.46
N PRO A 273 1.63 -14.39 -1.58
CA PRO A 273 3.05 -14.69 -1.39
C PRO A 273 3.99 -13.81 -2.22
N MET A 274 3.63 -13.57 -3.48
CA MET A 274 4.42 -12.75 -4.40
C MET A 274 4.45 -11.29 -3.95
N LEU A 275 3.32 -10.73 -3.51
CA LEU A 275 3.25 -9.35 -3.01
C LEU A 275 4.07 -9.18 -1.72
N ILE A 276 4.00 -10.13 -0.79
CA ILE A 276 4.82 -10.17 0.43
C ILE A 276 6.31 -10.15 0.06
N VAL A 277 6.72 -11.02 -0.86
CA VAL A 277 8.12 -11.08 -1.31
C VAL A 277 8.54 -9.80 -2.02
N GLY A 278 7.68 -9.22 -2.87
CA GLY A 278 7.95 -7.98 -3.57
C GLY A 278 8.25 -6.82 -2.62
N ALA A 279 7.37 -6.61 -1.63
CA ALA A 279 7.53 -5.56 -0.62
C ALA A 279 8.72 -5.83 0.32
N GLY A 280 8.80 -7.05 0.86
CA GLY A 280 9.82 -7.46 1.83
C GLY A 280 11.23 -7.47 1.24
N ALA A 281 11.41 -8.10 0.08
CA ALA A 281 12.72 -8.18 -0.57
C ALA A 281 13.24 -6.80 -0.97
N PHE A 282 12.40 -5.88 -1.44
CA PHE A 282 12.86 -4.54 -1.78
C PHE A 282 13.24 -3.74 -0.53
N ALA A 283 12.33 -3.61 0.44
CA ALA A 283 12.52 -2.75 1.60
C ALA A 283 13.60 -3.30 2.56
N LEU A 284 13.58 -4.59 2.89
CA LEU A 284 14.46 -5.18 3.90
C LEU A 284 15.89 -5.35 3.38
N VAL A 285 16.09 -5.76 2.12
CA VAL A 285 17.44 -5.82 1.53
C VAL A 285 18.05 -4.43 1.45
N ALA A 286 17.28 -3.42 1.01
CA ALA A 286 17.77 -2.05 0.96
C ALA A 286 18.11 -1.54 2.36
N ALA A 287 17.24 -1.76 3.36
CA ALA A 287 17.50 -1.40 4.76
C ALA A 287 18.79 -2.06 5.26
N ARG A 288 18.97 -3.36 5.04
CA ARG A 288 20.16 -4.09 5.49
C ARG A 288 21.45 -3.53 4.91
N LEU A 289 21.43 -3.19 3.62
CA LEU A 289 22.58 -2.66 2.89
C LEU A 289 22.88 -1.18 3.22
N VAL A 290 21.86 -0.40 3.58
CA VAL A 290 21.97 1.06 3.75
C VAL A 290 22.14 1.48 5.22
N VAL A 291 21.54 0.72 6.13
CA VAL A 291 21.49 1.01 7.58
C VAL A 291 22.42 0.08 8.36
N GLY A 292 22.58 -1.18 7.92
CA GLY A 292 23.51 -2.14 8.50
C GLY A 292 22.85 -3.25 9.30
N ARG A 293 23.63 -3.88 10.19
CA ARG A 293 23.23 -5.09 10.93
C ARG A 293 22.04 -4.83 11.85
N GLY A 294 21.10 -5.76 11.88
CA GLY A 294 19.90 -5.67 12.73
C GLY A 294 18.84 -4.69 12.22
N ALA A 295 19.09 -4.01 11.10
CA ALA A 295 18.15 -3.03 10.56
C ALA A 295 16.84 -3.67 10.11
N THR A 296 16.87 -4.88 9.55
CA THR A 296 15.65 -5.52 9.05
C THR A 296 14.71 -5.93 10.18
N LEU A 297 15.25 -6.40 11.30
CA LEU A 297 14.47 -6.73 12.50
C LEU A 297 13.82 -5.48 13.09
N PHE A 298 14.56 -4.36 13.14
CA PHE A 298 13.97 -3.08 13.55
C PHE A 298 12.89 -2.61 12.58
N VAL A 299 13.12 -2.69 11.27
CA VAL A 299 12.16 -2.30 10.22
C VAL A 299 10.86 -3.08 10.38
N VAL A 300 10.94 -4.40 10.56
CA VAL A 300 9.78 -5.26 10.81
C VAL A 300 9.08 -4.90 12.11
N ALA A 301 9.82 -4.77 13.22
CA ALA A 301 9.23 -4.41 14.51
C ALA A 301 8.52 -3.05 14.46
N PHE A 302 9.16 -2.05 13.83
CA PHE A 302 8.57 -0.73 13.62
C PHE A 302 7.28 -0.82 12.79
N ALA A 303 7.33 -1.54 11.66
CA ALA A 303 6.16 -1.71 10.79
C ALA A 303 5.02 -2.42 11.51
N ALA A 304 5.32 -3.50 12.24
CA ALA A 304 4.35 -4.25 13.03
C ALA A 304 3.69 -3.36 14.10
N VAL A 305 4.46 -2.55 14.83
CA VAL A 305 3.91 -1.62 15.84
C VAL A 305 2.96 -0.61 15.20
N ILE A 306 3.34 0.02 14.10
CA ILE A 306 2.47 1.02 13.44
C ILE A 306 1.18 0.37 12.90
N ARG A 307 1.30 -0.81 12.28
CA ARG A 307 0.15 -1.54 11.75
C ARG A 307 -0.77 -2.04 12.86
N GLU A 308 -0.21 -2.59 13.94
CA GLU A 308 -0.98 -3.05 15.10
C GLU A 308 -1.69 -1.91 15.81
N LEU A 309 -1.02 -0.78 16.04
CA LEU A 309 -1.66 0.41 16.61
C LEU A 309 -2.84 0.88 15.75
N THR A 310 -2.67 0.85 14.42
CA THR A 310 -3.73 1.24 13.49
C THR A 310 -4.89 0.23 13.52
N ALA A 311 -4.60 -1.08 13.45
CA ALA A 311 -5.58 -2.15 13.50
C ALA A 311 -6.35 -2.19 14.84
N PHE A 312 -5.67 -1.87 15.94
CA PHE A 312 -6.26 -1.74 17.27
C PHE A 312 -7.21 -0.54 17.37
N VAL A 313 -6.82 0.61 16.83
CA VAL A 313 -7.70 1.79 16.83
C VAL A 313 -8.90 1.55 15.90
N VAL A 314 -8.67 1.08 14.67
CA VAL A 314 -9.76 0.88 13.70
C VAL A 314 -10.72 -0.23 14.13
N GLY A 315 -10.20 -1.40 14.48
CA GLY A 315 -11.05 -2.52 14.85
C GLY A 315 -11.66 -2.34 16.24
N PRO A 316 -10.93 -2.63 17.33
CA PRO A 316 -11.44 -2.52 18.70
C PRO A 316 -12.01 -1.16 19.12
N VAL A 317 -11.33 -0.04 18.84
CA VAL A 317 -11.72 1.28 19.38
C VAL A 317 -12.86 1.93 18.59
N LEU A 318 -12.80 1.89 17.25
CA LEU A 318 -13.83 2.47 16.39
C LEU A 318 -14.96 1.49 16.06
N GLY A 319 -14.80 0.19 16.38
CA GLY A 319 -15.84 -0.82 16.22
C GLY A 319 -15.98 -1.35 14.79
N GLU A 320 -14.97 -1.17 13.95
CA GLU A 320 -14.99 -1.61 12.55
C GLU A 320 -14.40 -3.04 12.40
N PRO A 321 -14.51 -3.69 11.21
CA PRO A 321 -13.79 -4.93 10.93
C PRO A 321 -12.32 -4.84 11.33
N HIS A 322 -11.83 -5.87 12.02
CA HIS A 322 -10.43 -5.97 12.40
C HIS A 322 -9.63 -6.63 11.26
N ASN A 323 -8.46 -6.07 10.96
CA ASN A 323 -7.52 -6.64 10.00
C ASN A 323 -6.29 -7.19 10.69
N VAL A 324 -5.69 -8.21 10.07
CA VAL A 324 -4.33 -8.68 10.40
C VAL A 324 -3.32 -8.07 9.42
N PHE A 325 -2.11 -8.60 9.34
CA PHE A 325 -1.11 -8.20 8.36
C PHE A 325 0.01 -9.23 8.24
N ALA A 326 0.67 -9.29 7.07
CA ALA A 326 1.93 -10.00 6.93
C ALA A 326 3.00 -9.39 7.84
N LEU A 327 3.73 -10.23 8.57
CA LEU A 327 4.69 -9.79 9.59
C LEU A 327 6.07 -9.48 8.97
N PHE A 328 6.44 -10.14 7.88
CA PHE A 328 7.73 -10.08 7.21
C PHE A 328 8.94 -10.54 8.05
N LEU A 329 8.70 -11.17 9.20
CA LEU A 329 9.76 -11.58 10.12
C LEU A 329 10.62 -12.70 9.51
N GLY A 330 10.01 -13.66 8.81
CA GLY A 330 10.71 -14.74 8.15
C GLY A 330 11.72 -14.21 7.12
N ILE A 331 11.27 -13.24 6.31
CA ILE A 331 12.12 -12.55 5.34
C ILE A 331 13.23 -11.76 6.02
N ALA A 332 12.92 -10.98 7.08
CA ALA A 332 13.92 -10.18 7.77
C ALA A 332 15.06 -11.02 8.36
N VAL A 333 14.73 -12.12 9.04
CA VAL A 333 15.72 -13.05 9.60
C VAL A 333 16.63 -13.59 8.50
N VAL A 334 16.07 -14.06 7.38
CA VAL A 334 16.86 -14.58 6.27
C VAL A 334 17.76 -13.51 5.66
N VAL A 335 17.28 -12.28 5.48
CA VAL A 335 18.09 -11.17 4.97
C VAL A 335 19.24 -10.81 5.95
N GLU A 336 19.02 -10.83 7.27
CA GLU A 336 20.10 -10.65 8.24
C GLU A 336 21.16 -11.75 8.15
N LEU A 337 20.72 -13.02 8.03
CA LEU A 337 21.59 -14.19 7.95
C LEU A 337 22.46 -14.15 6.70
N VAL A 338 21.87 -13.86 5.53
CA VAL A 338 22.65 -13.61 4.30
C VAL A 338 23.61 -12.43 4.51
N GLY A 339 23.18 -11.42 5.26
CA GLY A 339 23.96 -10.25 5.69
C GLY A 339 25.16 -10.54 6.59
N LEU A 340 25.31 -11.77 7.09
CA LEU A 340 26.49 -12.21 7.84
C LEU A 340 27.63 -12.65 6.90
N THR A 341 27.34 -12.85 5.61
CA THR A 341 28.34 -13.27 4.62
C THR A 341 29.15 -12.09 4.08
N PRO A 342 30.36 -12.33 3.53
CA PRO A 342 31.13 -11.30 2.82
C PRO A 342 30.41 -10.74 1.59
N LEU A 343 29.31 -11.36 1.14
CA LEU A 343 28.56 -10.92 -0.02
C LEU A 343 27.96 -9.52 0.15
N VAL A 344 27.74 -9.06 1.38
CA VAL A 344 27.15 -7.75 1.70
C VAL A 344 27.89 -6.57 1.05
N VAL A 345 29.20 -6.70 0.79
CA VAL A 345 30.00 -5.68 0.10
C VAL A 345 29.71 -5.62 -1.41
N HIS A 346 29.19 -6.71 -1.98
CA HIS A 346 28.78 -6.83 -3.38
C HIS A 346 27.27 -6.63 -3.51
N ARG A 347 26.80 -5.40 -3.31
CA ARG A 347 25.37 -5.04 -3.14
C ARG A 347 24.40 -5.68 -4.13
N LEU A 348 24.75 -5.80 -5.42
CA LEU A 348 23.88 -6.46 -6.41
C LEU A 348 23.81 -7.98 -6.22
N ARG A 349 24.96 -8.63 -6.00
CA ARG A 349 24.99 -10.09 -5.75
C ARG A 349 24.31 -10.42 -4.43
N PHE A 350 24.54 -9.58 -3.41
CA PHE A 350 23.83 -9.67 -2.14
C PHE A 350 22.34 -9.55 -2.36
N GLY A 351 21.90 -8.51 -3.08
CA GLY A 351 20.49 -8.28 -3.33
C GLY A 351 19.83 -9.43 -4.07
N MET A 352 20.46 -9.97 -5.11
CA MET A 352 19.99 -11.15 -5.84
C MET A 352 19.83 -12.37 -4.92
N LEU A 353 20.85 -12.70 -4.12
CA LEU A 353 20.82 -13.87 -3.24
C LEU A 353 19.83 -13.69 -2.08
N ALA A 354 19.81 -12.52 -1.45
CA ALA A 354 18.89 -12.21 -0.37
C ALA A 354 17.44 -12.17 -0.87
N GLY A 355 17.20 -11.68 -2.08
CA GLY A 355 15.89 -11.72 -2.74
C GLY A 355 15.42 -13.14 -3.06
N PHE A 356 16.31 -14.00 -3.55
CA PHE A 356 16.03 -15.43 -3.74
C PHE A 356 15.74 -16.12 -2.40
N ALA A 357 16.54 -15.86 -1.37
CA ALA A 357 16.36 -16.46 -0.04
C ALA A 357 15.07 -15.96 0.64
N ALA A 358 14.72 -14.69 0.46
CA ALA A 358 13.44 -14.12 0.90
C ALA A 358 12.25 -14.82 0.23
N ALA A 359 12.33 -15.08 -1.08
CA ALA A 359 11.27 -15.73 -1.84
C ALA A 359 11.11 -17.24 -1.58
N THR A 360 12.06 -17.86 -0.90
CA THR A 360 12.09 -19.31 -0.63
C THR A 360 11.96 -19.56 0.87
N VAL A 361 13.08 -19.56 1.60
CA VAL A 361 13.11 -19.82 3.05
C VAL A 361 12.37 -18.73 3.82
N GLY A 362 12.53 -17.46 3.42
CA GLY A 362 11.86 -16.34 4.07
C GLY A 362 10.34 -16.43 3.96
N LEU A 363 9.84 -16.77 2.78
CA LEU A 363 8.43 -16.97 2.50
C LEU A 363 7.85 -18.20 3.22
N TRP A 364 8.60 -19.29 3.29
CA TRP A 364 8.21 -20.47 4.08
C TRP A 364 8.13 -20.16 5.59
N LEU A 365 9.06 -19.38 6.13
CA LEU A 365 8.96 -18.92 7.52
C LEU A 365 7.77 -17.98 7.74
N GLU A 366 7.46 -17.15 6.74
CA GLU A 366 6.31 -16.26 6.79
C GLU A 366 4.98 -17.03 6.75
N SER A 367 4.90 -18.17 6.06
CA SER A 367 3.68 -18.98 6.01
C SER A 367 3.24 -19.48 7.38
N LEU A 368 4.16 -19.63 8.34
CA LEU A 368 3.83 -19.98 9.73
C LEU A 368 3.00 -18.88 10.43
N TRP A 369 3.28 -17.61 10.09
CA TRP A 369 2.48 -16.49 10.58
C TRP A 369 1.13 -16.44 9.87
N ILE A 370 1.13 -16.62 8.54
CA ILE A 370 -0.11 -16.67 7.74
C ILE A 370 -1.05 -17.75 8.27
N GLU A 371 -0.55 -18.97 8.51
CA GLU A 371 -1.31 -20.08 9.07
C GLU A 371 -1.89 -19.77 10.45
N ALA A 372 -1.19 -18.97 11.26
CA ALA A 372 -1.61 -18.66 12.61
C ALA A 372 -2.69 -17.57 12.70
N VAL A 373 -2.71 -16.59 11.79
CA VAL A 373 -3.55 -15.38 11.96
C VAL A 373 -4.45 -15.03 10.78
N PHE A 374 -4.18 -15.52 9.57
CA PHE A 374 -5.01 -15.20 8.40
C PHE A 374 -6.21 -16.16 8.31
N VAL A 375 -7.31 -15.66 7.75
CA VAL A 375 -8.51 -16.46 7.49
C VAL A 375 -8.19 -17.63 6.54
N TYR A 376 -7.44 -17.33 5.47
CA TYR A 376 -7.05 -18.29 4.45
C TYR A 376 -5.55 -18.62 4.54
N PRO A 377 -5.18 -19.77 5.14
CA PRO A 377 -3.81 -20.27 5.09
C PRO A 377 -3.45 -20.73 3.67
N TRP A 378 -2.16 -20.81 3.35
CA TRP A 378 -1.71 -21.29 2.05
C TRP A 378 -1.73 -22.83 1.98
N PRO A 379 -2.60 -23.45 1.17
CA PRO A 379 -2.57 -24.90 0.98
C PRO A 379 -1.28 -25.36 0.29
N THR A 380 -1.03 -26.67 0.35
CA THR A 380 0.17 -27.24 -0.27
C THR A 380 0.11 -27.19 -1.81
N SER A 381 -1.10 -27.29 -2.36
CA SER A 381 -1.41 -27.26 -3.79
C SER A 381 -0.87 -26.02 -4.53
N MET A 382 -0.86 -24.84 -3.89
CA MET A 382 -0.47 -23.59 -4.56
C MET A 382 1.04 -23.31 -4.58
N TRP A 383 1.87 -24.04 -3.83
CA TRP A 383 3.28 -23.65 -3.60
C TRP A 383 4.14 -23.63 -4.87
N VAL A 384 3.88 -24.52 -5.83
CA VAL A 384 4.65 -24.54 -7.08
C VAL A 384 4.43 -23.25 -7.85
N GLU A 385 3.18 -22.82 -8.01
CA GLU A 385 2.84 -21.55 -8.66
C GLU A 385 3.29 -20.35 -7.82
N ALA A 386 3.12 -20.41 -6.50
CA ALA A 386 3.57 -19.36 -5.57
C ALA A 386 5.08 -19.10 -5.71
N LEU A 387 5.91 -20.15 -5.74
CA LEU A 387 7.36 -20.02 -5.92
C LEU A 387 7.72 -19.58 -7.35
N ALA A 388 7.02 -20.07 -8.37
CA ALA A 388 7.23 -19.65 -9.76
C ALA A 388 6.98 -18.15 -9.95
N MET A 389 6.07 -17.56 -9.18
CA MET A 389 5.81 -16.11 -9.16
C MET A 389 6.79 -15.36 -8.22
N ALA A 390 6.94 -15.83 -6.99
CA ALA A 390 7.66 -15.13 -5.94
C ALA A 390 9.17 -15.12 -6.15
N VAL A 391 9.78 -16.19 -6.68
CA VAL A 391 11.24 -16.26 -6.86
C VAL A 391 11.77 -15.23 -7.87
N PRO A 392 11.21 -15.13 -9.10
CA PRO A 392 11.61 -14.08 -10.02
C PRO A 392 11.41 -12.68 -9.45
N VAL A 393 10.29 -12.44 -8.77
CA VAL A 393 9.98 -11.16 -8.13
C VAL A 393 10.98 -10.84 -7.03
N GLY A 394 11.28 -11.78 -6.13
CA GLY A 394 12.24 -11.61 -5.05
C GLY A 394 13.63 -11.30 -5.57
N VAL A 395 14.10 -12.03 -6.59
CA VAL A 395 15.40 -11.77 -7.24
C VAL A 395 15.46 -10.37 -7.83
N MET A 396 14.43 -9.94 -8.57
CA MET A 396 14.42 -8.62 -9.20
C MET A 396 14.25 -7.47 -8.21
N CYS A 397 13.41 -7.64 -7.18
CA CYS A 397 13.28 -6.69 -6.07
C CYS A 397 14.59 -6.57 -5.30
N GLY A 398 15.24 -7.71 -5.01
CA GLY A 398 16.54 -7.74 -4.33
C GLY A 398 17.65 -7.07 -5.14
N LEU A 399 17.75 -7.34 -6.45
CA LEU A 399 18.68 -6.64 -7.35
C LEU A 399 18.44 -5.13 -7.36
N THR A 400 17.17 -4.72 -7.43
CA THR A 400 16.79 -3.30 -7.45
C THR A 400 17.05 -2.64 -6.10
N ALA A 401 16.85 -3.34 -4.99
CA ALA A 401 17.25 -2.90 -3.66
C ALA A 401 18.78 -2.75 -3.53
N GLY A 402 19.55 -3.66 -4.14
CA GLY A 402 21.00 -3.55 -4.25
C GLY A 402 21.45 -2.30 -5.02
N LEU A 403 20.80 -2.00 -6.16
CA LEU A 403 21.02 -0.77 -6.92
C LEU A 403 20.67 0.47 -6.09
N PHE A 404 19.50 0.46 -5.44
CA PHE A 404 19.04 1.55 -4.61
C PHE A 404 19.97 1.78 -3.40
N ALA A 405 20.53 0.71 -2.84
CA ALA A 405 21.51 0.82 -1.78
C ALA A 405 22.87 1.36 -2.25
N GLN A 406 23.36 0.99 -3.45
CA GLN A 406 24.54 1.59 -4.06
C GLN A 406 24.37 3.10 -4.20
N LEU A 407 23.19 3.49 -4.66
CA LEU A 407 22.78 4.86 -4.90
C LEU A 407 22.80 5.70 -3.62
N LEU A 408 22.13 5.21 -2.56
CA LEU A 408 22.08 5.86 -1.25
C LEU A 408 23.40 5.82 -0.46
N SER A 409 24.39 5.06 -0.92
CA SER A 409 25.71 4.96 -0.29
C SER A 409 26.80 5.71 -1.05
N GLY A 410 26.54 6.14 -2.29
CA GLY A 410 27.52 6.78 -3.14
C GLY A 410 28.59 5.84 -3.71
N ASP A 411 28.37 4.52 -3.68
CA ASP A 411 29.34 3.49 -4.10
C ASP A 411 29.54 3.39 -5.63
N GLY A 412 28.95 4.33 -6.38
CA GLY A 412 28.87 4.29 -7.83
C GLY A 412 27.76 3.37 -8.34
N LEU A 413 27.31 3.65 -9.56
CA LEU A 413 26.28 2.85 -10.25
C LEU A 413 26.93 2.01 -11.36
N PRO A 414 26.40 0.81 -11.64
CA PRO A 414 26.85 0.02 -12.78
C PRO A 414 26.51 0.74 -14.10
N ALA A 415 27.05 0.20 -15.20
CA ALA A 415 26.84 0.73 -16.54
C ALA A 415 25.34 0.98 -16.84
N PRO A 416 25.00 2.02 -17.63
CA PRO A 416 23.60 2.39 -17.92
C PRO A 416 22.75 1.21 -18.42
N ALA A 417 23.31 0.34 -19.25
CA ALA A 417 22.63 -0.85 -19.73
C ALA A 417 22.20 -1.77 -18.58
N VAL A 418 23.11 -2.10 -17.65
CA VAL A 418 22.84 -3.00 -16.51
C VAL A 418 21.71 -2.45 -15.62
N ARG A 419 21.81 -1.18 -15.19
CA ARG A 419 20.79 -0.60 -14.31
C ARG A 419 19.43 -0.45 -14.98
N ARG A 420 19.39 -0.11 -16.28
CA ARG A 420 18.14 -0.04 -17.05
C ARG A 420 17.52 -1.42 -17.21
N THR A 421 18.32 -2.43 -17.54
CA THR A 421 17.86 -3.82 -17.65
C THR A 421 17.26 -4.32 -16.34
N ILE A 422 17.90 -4.05 -15.19
CA ILE A 422 17.37 -4.47 -13.88
C ILE A 422 15.99 -3.85 -13.62
N VAL A 423 15.84 -2.53 -13.82
CA VAL A 423 14.54 -1.85 -13.58
C VAL A 423 13.47 -2.29 -14.58
N VAL A 424 13.80 -2.43 -15.87
CA VAL A 424 12.84 -2.89 -16.88
C VAL A 424 12.43 -4.35 -16.59
N ALA A 425 13.38 -5.22 -16.28
CA ALA A 425 13.08 -6.60 -15.92
C ALA A 425 12.24 -6.69 -14.63
N LEU A 426 12.47 -5.83 -13.64
CA LEU A 426 11.62 -5.75 -12.45
C LEU A 426 10.17 -5.45 -12.84
N VAL A 427 9.94 -4.42 -13.67
CA VAL A 427 8.59 -4.03 -14.12
C VAL A 427 7.93 -5.17 -14.89
N LEU A 428 8.66 -5.82 -15.81
CA LEU A 428 8.12 -6.93 -16.61
C LEU A 428 7.81 -8.16 -15.76
N VAL A 429 8.67 -8.51 -14.80
CA VAL A 429 8.48 -9.66 -13.92
C VAL A 429 7.31 -9.43 -12.95
N LEU A 430 7.23 -8.24 -12.33
CA LEU A 430 6.08 -7.87 -11.50
C LEU A 430 4.79 -7.83 -12.31
N GLY A 431 4.82 -7.25 -13.51
CA GLY A 431 3.67 -7.18 -14.41
C GLY A 431 3.20 -8.57 -14.84
N GLY A 432 4.12 -9.46 -15.22
CA GLY A 432 3.81 -10.84 -15.58
C GLY A 432 3.26 -11.66 -14.41
N ALA A 433 3.86 -11.55 -13.23
CA ALA A 433 3.38 -12.23 -12.03
C ALA A 433 2.00 -11.69 -11.59
N THR A 434 1.79 -10.38 -11.67
CA THR A 434 0.49 -9.75 -11.41
C THR A 434 -0.56 -10.22 -12.40
N ALA A 435 -0.26 -10.19 -13.71
CA ALA A 435 -1.16 -10.70 -14.74
C ALA A 435 -1.54 -12.16 -14.48
N ASN A 436 -0.56 -13.00 -14.08
CA ASN A 436 -0.85 -14.37 -13.70
C ASN A 436 -1.80 -14.42 -12.48
N GLY A 437 -1.50 -13.73 -11.38
CA GLY A 437 -2.34 -13.73 -10.17
C GLY A 437 -3.78 -13.28 -10.41
N LEU A 438 -4.00 -12.41 -11.41
CA LEU A 438 -5.32 -11.90 -11.80
C LEU A 438 -6.07 -12.77 -12.82
N MET A 439 -5.42 -13.76 -13.45
CA MET A 439 -6.08 -14.67 -14.39
C MET A 439 -6.91 -15.71 -13.63
N ILE A 440 -8.20 -15.77 -13.94
CA ILE A 440 -9.16 -16.70 -13.32
C ILE A 440 -9.97 -17.42 -14.39
N ASP A 441 -10.48 -18.59 -14.02
CA ASP A 441 -11.43 -19.37 -14.79
C ASP A 441 -12.77 -19.43 -14.02
N VAL A 442 -13.88 -19.21 -14.73
CA VAL A 442 -15.23 -19.32 -14.17
C VAL A 442 -15.94 -20.48 -14.87
N PRO A 443 -16.41 -21.50 -14.13
CA PRO A 443 -17.03 -22.67 -14.74
C PRO A 443 -18.39 -22.31 -15.35
N GLU A 444 -18.63 -22.69 -16.61
CA GLU A 444 -19.86 -22.31 -17.33
C GLU A 444 -21.09 -23.12 -16.89
N ASN A 445 -20.92 -24.39 -16.54
CA ASN A 445 -22.02 -25.33 -16.28
C ASN A 445 -21.99 -25.92 -14.87
N ALA A 446 -21.52 -25.15 -13.89
CA ALA A 446 -21.48 -25.59 -12.50
C ALA A 446 -22.56 -24.91 -11.65
N THR A 447 -23.11 -25.65 -10.69
CA THR A 447 -24.14 -25.14 -9.78
C THR A 447 -23.83 -25.49 -8.33
N ALA A 448 -24.40 -24.73 -7.41
CA ALA A 448 -24.43 -25.08 -6.00
C ALA A 448 -25.89 -25.18 -5.54
N THR A 449 -26.24 -26.35 -4.97
CA THR A 449 -27.47 -26.54 -4.21
C THR A 449 -27.17 -26.21 -2.76
N VAL A 450 -27.89 -25.27 -2.18
CA VAL A 450 -27.72 -24.81 -0.79
C VAL A 450 -28.98 -25.10 -0.02
N THR A 451 -28.84 -25.74 1.14
CA THR A 451 -29.89 -25.91 2.14
C THR A 451 -29.53 -25.10 3.37
N LEU A 452 -30.44 -24.23 3.81
CA LEU A 452 -30.24 -23.35 4.94
C LEU A 452 -31.05 -23.83 6.16
N ALA A 453 -30.44 -23.76 7.34
CA ALA A 453 -31.12 -23.94 8.62
C ALA A 453 -31.00 -22.67 9.46
N ASP A 454 -32.11 -22.22 10.07
CA ASP A 454 -32.09 -21.04 10.92
C ASP A 454 -31.28 -21.30 12.20
N ALA A 455 -30.49 -20.31 12.59
CA ALA A 455 -29.73 -20.29 13.82
C ALA A 455 -30.29 -19.22 14.78
N ALA A 456 -29.74 -19.14 15.99
CA ALA A 456 -30.09 -18.08 16.93
C ALA A 456 -29.85 -16.70 16.30
N PRO A 457 -30.83 -15.78 16.34
CA PRO A 457 -30.66 -14.42 15.83
C PRO A 457 -29.51 -13.69 16.51
N GLN A 458 -28.79 -12.88 15.74
CA GLN A 458 -27.72 -12.01 16.22
C GLN A 458 -27.93 -10.61 15.65
N ASP A 459 -27.64 -9.57 16.44
CA ASP A 459 -27.92 -8.17 16.11
C ASP A 459 -29.37 -7.93 15.63
N GLY A 460 -30.32 -8.73 16.17
CA GLY A 460 -31.75 -8.65 15.84
C GLY A 460 -32.14 -9.26 14.49
N GLY A 461 -31.21 -9.84 13.75
CA GLY A 461 -31.43 -10.33 12.40
C GLY A 461 -31.31 -11.84 12.23
N ARG A 462 -31.82 -12.32 11.08
CA ARG A 462 -31.80 -13.74 10.71
C ARG A 462 -30.37 -14.22 10.47
N MET A 463 -30.00 -15.30 11.14
CA MET A 463 -28.75 -16.03 10.98
C MET A 463 -29.05 -17.44 10.47
N VAL A 464 -28.20 -17.97 9.59
CA VAL A 464 -28.38 -19.30 8.98
C VAL A 464 -27.08 -20.10 8.98
N THR A 465 -27.19 -21.42 9.09
CA THR A 465 -26.12 -22.35 8.68
C THR A 465 -26.47 -22.94 7.31
N ALA A 466 -25.45 -23.34 6.56
CA ALA A 466 -25.58 -23.81 5.19
C ALA A 466 -24.99 -25.22 5.02
N THR A 467 -25.72 -26.07 4.31
CA THR A 467 -25.19 -27.29 3.68
C THR A 467 -25.17 -27.07 2.18
N VAL A 468 -24.00 -27.27 1.56
CA VAL A 468 -23.75 -26.96 0.16
C VAL A 468 -23.39 -28.25 -0.58
N ARG A 469 -24.02 -28.46 -1.73
CA ARG A 469 -23.68 -29.50 -2.69
C ARG A 469 -23.33 -28.87 -4.04
N LEU A 470 -22.11 -29.09 -4.50
CA LEU A 470 -21.63 -28.66 -5.81
C LEU A 470 -21.99 -29.71 -6.88
N ASP A 471 -22.25 -29.22 -8.09
CA ASP A 471 -22.43 -30.02 -9.29
C ASP A 471 -21.61 -29.40 -10.43
N PRO A 472 -20.65 -30.12 -11.04
CA PRO A 472 -20.30 -31.51 -10.75
C PRO A 472 -19.59 -31.67 -9.39
N ALA A 473 -19.68 -32.87 -8.79
CA ALA A 473 -19.16 -33.14 -7.45
C ALA A 473 -17.62 -33.11 -7.34
N ASP A 474 -16.92 -33.22 -8.47
CA ASP A 474 -15.47 -33.16 -8.61
C ASP A 474 -14.96 -31.78 -9.05
N LEU A 475 -15.80 -30.74 -9.01
CA LEU A 475 -15.42 -29.37 -9.36
C LEU A 475 -14.24 -28.84 -8.53
N VAL A 476 -14.17 -29.24 -7.26
CA VAL A 476 -13.18 -28.77 -6.29
C VAL A 476 -12.32 -29.94 -5.84
N SER A 477 -11.00 -29.74 -5.87
CA SER A 477 -9.97 -30.69 -5.45
C SER A 477 -9.99 -30.95 -3.93
N ASP A 478 -9.13 -31.85 -3.48
CA ASP A 478 -9.03 -32.19 -2.06
C ASP A 478 -8.24 -31.14 -1.23
N ASP A 479 -7.47 -30.25 -1.86
CA ASP A 479 -6.66 -29.21 -1.20
C ASP A 479 -6.87 -27.81 -1.87
N PRO A 480 -8.12 -27.30 -1.88
CA PRO A 480 -8.44 -26.01 -2.50
C PRO A 480 -7.94 -24.83 -1.64
N GLU A 481 -7.71 -23.67 -2.25
CA GLU A 481 -7.37 -22.45 -1.50
C GLU A 481 -8.51 -22.04 -0.58
N TRP A 482 -9.77 -22.11 -1.04
CA TRP A 482 -10.92 -22.01 -0.14
C TRP A 482 -12.23 -22.54 -0.71
N VAL A 483 -13.08 -23.03 0.20
CA VAL A 483 -14.53 -23.06 0.05
C VAL A 483 -15.09 -22.37 1.29
N ALA A 484 -15.72 -21.21 1.10
CA ALA A 484 -16.09 -20.34 2.21
C ALA A 484 -17.42 -19.64 1.94
N ILE A 485 -18.08 -19.17 3.00
CA ILE A 485 -19.13 -18.17 2.91
C ILE A 485 -18.56 -16.85 3.40
N LEU A 486 -18.71 -15.81 2.59
CA LEU A 486 -18.42 -14.43 2.95
C LEU A 486 -19.74 -13.67 3.10
N ALA A 487 -19.94 -13.07 4.27
CA ALA A 487 -20.96 -12.09 4.52
C ALA A 487 -20.31 -10.76 4.89
N TRP A 488 -20.64 -9.68 4.19
CA TRP A 488 -20.04 -8.37 4.39
C TRP A 488 -21.06 -7.24 4.18
N GLN A 489 -20.67 -6.01 4.53
CA GLN A 489 -21.46 -4.77 4.37
C GLN A 489 -22.80 -4.75 5.13
N GLY A 490 -22.88 -5.51 6.23
CA GLY A 490 -24.10 -5.59 7.05
C GLY A 490 -24.18 -4.66 8.24
N ALA A 491 -23.13 -3.88 8.50
CA ALA A 491 -22.94 -3.11 9.72
C ALA A 491 -23.14 -3.97 10.99
N GLY A 492 -23.56 -3.36 12.09
CA GLY A 492 -23.83 -4.04 13.36
C GLY A 492 -22.69 -3.97 14.37
N ASP A 493 -23.04 -4.02 15.65
CA ASP A 493 -22.10 -3.82 16.76
C ASP A 493 -21.31 -5.10 17.08
N THR A 494 -21.94 -6.27 16.95
CA THR A 494 -21.32 -7.55 17.34
C THR A 494 -20.56 -8.17 16.17
N LEU A 495 -21.19 -8.25 15.00
CA LEU A 495 -20.58 -8.83 13.80
C LEU A 495 -19.67 -7.85 13.05
N ARG A 496 -19.75 -6.55 13.38
CA ARG A 496 -18.94 -5.48 12.79
C ARG A 496 -18.96 -5.47 11.26
N GLY A 497 -20.05 -5.96 10.66
CA GLY A 497 -20.20 -5.96 9.22
C GLY A 497 -19.35 -6.93 8.41
N LEU A 498 -18.61 -7.87 9.04
CA LEU A 498 -17.83 -8.89 8.32
C LEU A 498 -17.88 -10.26 9.01
N VAL A 499 -18.27 -11.29 8.25
CA VAL A 499 -18.27 -12.69 8.67
C VAL A 499 -17.71 -13.56 7.55
N VAL A 500 -16.60 -14.24 7.83
CA VAL A 500 -16.04 -15.26 6.92
C VAL A 500 -16.08 -16.63 7.57
N ASP A 501 -16.74 -17.60 6.95
CA ASP A 501 -16.80 -18.98 7.41
C ASP A 501 -16.16 -19.91 6.39
N ARG A 502 -15.10 -20.63 6.78
CA ARG A 502 -14.50 -21.68 5.94
C ARG A 502 -15.28 -22.97 6.16
N LEU A 503 -15.81 -23.52 5.08
CA LEU A 503 -16.71 -24.67 5.18
C LEU A 503 -15.91 -25.96 5.38
N GLU A 504 -16.47 -26.86 6.18
CA GLU A 504 -15.95 -28.21 6.35
C GLU A 504 -16.44 -29.11 5.21
N ARG A 505 -15.54 -29.86 4.60
CA ARG A 505 -15.89 -30.85 3.57
C ARG A 505 -16.45 -32.11 4.23
N THR A 506 -17.69 -32.47 3.91
CA THR A 506 -18.38 -33.65 4.47
C THR A 506 -18.45 -34.83 3.48
N GLY A 507 -18.09 -34.62 2.22
CA GLY A 507 -18.03 -35.63 1.17
C GLY A 507 -17.65 -35.01 -0.19
N PRO A 508 -17.57 -35.81 -1.28
CA PRO A 508 -17.31 -35.29 -2.62
C PRO A 508 -18.35 -34.23 -3.03
N GLY A 509 -17.88 -33.00 -3.30
CA GLY A 509 -18.73 -31.85 -3.61
C GLY A 509 -19.64 -31.37 -2.47
N MET A 510 -19.53 -31.91 -1.26
CA MET A 510 -20.40 -31.64 -0.12
C MET A 510 -19.65 -30.85 0.96
N TYR A 511 -20.24 -29.74 1.39
CA TYR A 511 -19.65 -28.82 2.36
C TYR A 511 -20.68 -28.35 3.38
N GLN A 512 -20.22 -28.02 4.59
CA GLN A 512 -21.06 -27.55 5.69
C GLN A 512 -20.44 -26.32 6.36
N SER A 513 -21.26 -25.30 6.63
CA SER A 513 -20.83 -24.12 7.39
C SER A 513 -20.49 -24.50 8.83
N THR A 514 -19.42 -23.93 9.39
CA THR A 514 -18.99 -24.22 10.77
C THR A 514 -19.59 -23.25 11.79
N ARG A 515 -20.11 -22.11 11.32
CA ARG A 515 -20.79 -21.12 12.15
C ARG A 515 -21.94 -20.43 11.41
N PRO A 516 -22.91 -19.85 12.14
CA PRO A 516 -23.99 -19.09 11.51
C PRO A 516 -23.48 -17.85 10.76
N VAL A 517 -24.13 -17.55 9.63
CA VAL A 517 -23.90 -16.36 8.80
C VAL A 517 -25.18 -15.54 8.67
N PRO A 518 -25.10 -14.21 8.58
CA PRO A 518 -26.29 -13.36 8.46
C PRO A 518 -26.94 -13.48 7.08
N ALA A 519 -28.26 -13.36 7.03
CA ALA A 519 -29.06 -13.40 5.80
C ALA A 519 -30.26 -12.44 5.88
N HIS A 520 -29.99 -11.18 6.24
CA HIS A 520 -31.01 -10.14 6.47
C HIS A 520 -30.44 -8.74 6.21
N GLY A 521 -31.30 -7.71 6.23
CA GLY A 521 -30.86 -6.31 6.23
C GLY A 521 -30.07 -5.95 4.97
N THR A 522 -28.93 -5.28 5.15
CA THR A 522 -28.02 -4.86 4.06
C THR A 522 -26.92 -5.87 3.77
N TRP A 523 -26.86 -7.00 4.50
CA TRP A 523 -25.81 -8.00 4.32
C TRP A 523 -25.79 -8.52 2.89
N LYS A 524 -24.57 -8.72 2.37
CA LYS A 524 -24.31 -9.48 1.15
C LYS A 524 -23.63 -10.78 1.55
N THR A 525 -24.36 -11.89 1.50
CA THR A 525 -23.89 -13.20 1.93
C THR A 525 -23.85 -14.15 0.74
N PHE A 526 -22.70 -14.75 0.48
CA PHE A 526 -22.53 -15.60 -0.68
C PHE A 526 -21.49 -16.69 -0.45
N LEU A 527 -21.65 -17.81 -1.16
CA LEU A 527 -20.67 -18.87 -1.24
C LEU A 527 -19.56 -18.43 -2.21
N ARG A 528 -18.31 -18.65 -1.83
CA ARG A 528 -17.12 -18.42 -2.64
C ARG A 528 -16.21 -19.64 -2.66
N ILE A 529 -15.57 -19.87 -3.80
CA ILE A 529 -14.75 -21.04 -4.09
C ILE A 529 -13.52 -20.57 -4.85
N GLN A 530 -12.34 -20.97 -4.38
CA GLN A 530 -11.12 -20.94 -5.15
C GLN A 530 -10.42 -22.30 -5.12
N ASP A 531 -10.09 -22.80 -6.31
CA ASP A 531 -9.24 -23.98 -6.52
C ASP A 531 -8.35 -23.76 -7.75
N GLY A 532 -7.07 -23.46 -7.52
CA GLY A 532 -6.10 -23.12 -8.54
C GLY A 532 -6.50 -21.84 -9.30
N ARG A 533 -6.91 -21.99 -10.56
CA ARG A 533 -7.40 -20.87 -11.40
C ARG A 533 -8.91 -20.66 -11.30
N THR A 534 -9.65 -21.64 -10.81
CA THR A 534 -11.10 -21.50 -10.62
C THR A 534 -11.34 -20.50 -9.51
N LEU A 535 -12.03 -19.39 -9.79
CA LEU A 535 -12.47 -18.42 -8.79
C LEU A 535 -13.92 -18.03 -9.08
N THR A 536 -14.83 -18.52 -8.23
CA THR A 536 -16.26 -18.47 -8.51
C THR A 536 -17.10 -18.44 -7.22
N GLY A 537 -18.39 -18.15 -7.36
CA GLY A 537 -19.31 -18.11 -6.24
C GLY A 537 -20.77 -18.06 -6.65
N THR A 538 -21.66 -18.08 -5.66
CA THR A 538 -23.10 -17.87 -5.85
C THR A 538 -23.69 -17.12 -4.67
N PRO A 539 -24.66 -16.20 -4.87
CA PRO A 539 -25.30 -15.52 -3.76
C PRO A 539 -26.08 -16.51 -2.89
N ILE A 540 -26.13 -16.22 -1.59
CA ILE A 540 -27.05 -16.84 -0.61
C ILE A 540 -28.14 -15.82 -0.27
N PHE A 541 -27.72 -14.63 0.18
CA PHE A 541 -28.57 -13.48 0.44
C PHE A 541 -27.93 -12.21 -0.13
N MET A 542 -28.70 -11.39 -0.82
CA MET A 542 -28.27 -10.04 -1.19
C MET A 542 -29.49 -9.11 -1.12
N ALA A 543 -29.39 -8.04 -0.34
CA ALA A 543 -30.45 -7.03 -0.27
C ALA A 543 -30.82 -6.49 -1.66
N ALA A 544 -32.07 -6.06 -1.86
CA ALA A 544 -32.41 -5.25 -3.02
C ALA A 544 -31.61 -3.94 -2.99
N ASP A 545 -31.16 -3.47 -4.15
CA ASP A 545 -30.54 -2.17 -4.31
C ASP A 545 -31.20 -1.44 -5.49
N PRO A 546 -32.22 -0.60 -5.23
CA PRO A 546 -32.88 0.18 -6.26
C PRO A 546 -31.93 1.16 -6.98
N GLY A 547 -30.86 1.60 -6.33
CA GLY A 547 -29.90 2.56 -6.88
C GLY A 547 -29.12 2.03 -8.07
N ILE A 548 -28.94 0.71 -8.14
CA ILE A 548 -28.35 0.00 -9.30
C ILE A 548 -29.37 -0.91 -10.02
N GLY A 549 -30.66 -0.80 -9.68
CA GLY A 549 -31.73 -1.61 -10.27
C GLY A 549 -31.64 -3.10 -9.93
N ALA A 550 -30.94 -3.47 -8.86
CA ALA A 550 -30.68 -4.87 -8.53
C ALA A 550 -31.73 -5.42 -7.55
N SER A 551 -32.40 -6.50 -7.91
CA SER A 551 -33.43 -7.14 -7.07
C SER A 551 -32.84 -7.87 -5.87
N GLU A 552 -33.64 -8.03 -4.81
CA GLU A 552 -33.24 -8.89 -3.69
C GLU A 552 -32.98 -10.33 -4.17
N VAL A 553 -31.95 -10.95 -3.60
CA VAL A 553 -31.73 -12.38 -3.66
C VAL A 553 -32.06 -12.96 -2.28
N SER A 554 -33.21 -13.62 -2.16
CA SER A 554 -33.69 -14.19 -0.90
C SER A 554 -32.87 -15.41 -0.46
N ALA A 555 -32.74 -15.59 0.85
CA ALA A 555 -32.16 -16.78 1.47
C ALA A 555 -33.25 -17.83 1.77
N ASP A 556 -33.82 -18.42 0.72
CA ASP A 556 -34.83 -19.47 0.86
C ASP A 556 -34.24 -20.72 1.55
N ALA A 557 -35.08 -21.52 2.21
CA ALA A 557 -34.62 -22.70 2.95
C ALA A 557 -33.85 -23.71 2.07
N GLN A 558 -34.15 -23.76 0.78
CA GLN A 558 -33.41 -24.55 -0.20
C GLN A 558 -33.45 -23.88 -1.58
N PHE A 559 -32.32 -23.85 -2.26
CA PHE A 559 -32.22 -23.35 -3.64
C PHE A 559 -31.05 -23.99 -4.40
N THR A 560 -31.10 -23.88 -5.73
CA THR A 560 -29.98 -24.23 -6.62
C THR A 560 -29.68 -23.05 -7.52
N ARG A 561 -28.43 -22.62 -7.57
CA ARG A 561 -27.98 -21.46 -8.34
C ARG A 561 -26.70 -21.79 -9.12
N GLN A 562 -26.52 -21.11 -10.25
CA GLN A 562 -25.31 -21.24 -11.07
C GLN A 562 -24.13 -20.57 -10.37
N LEU A 563 -22.96 -21.19 -10.48
CA LEU A 563 -21.71 -20.56 -10.10
C LEU A 563 -21.34 -19.50 -11.14
N GLN A 564 -20.96 -18.32 -10.67
CA GLN A 564 -20.62 -17.18 -11.52
C GLN A 564 -19.33 -16.50 -11.06
N SER A 565 -18.88 -15.49 -11.82
CA SER A 565 -17.71 -14.71 -11.42
C SER A 565 -17.96 -14.08 -10.06
N GLU A 566 -17.02 -14.28 -9.15
CA GLU A 566 -17.09 -13.66 -7.82
C GLU A 566 -17.07 -12.12 -7.90
N THR A 567 -16.40 -11.55 -8.89
CA THR A 567 -16.40 -10.09 -9.12
C THR A 567 -17.83 -9.56 -9.34
N ALA A 568 -18.74 -10.34 -9.94
CA ALA A 568 -20.14 -9.93 -10.11
C ALA A 568 -20.93 -9.94 -8.78
N LEU A 569 -20.43 -10.63 -7.75
CA LEU A 569 -21.01 -10.66 -6.40
C LEU A 569 -20.44 -9.54 -5.53
N LEU A 570 -19.12 -9.35 -5.57
CA LEU A 570 -18.39 -8.39 -4.74
C LEU A 570 -18.44 -6.96 -5.28
N GLN A 571 -18.49 -6.79 -6.61
CA GLN A 571 -18.57 -5.49 -7.28
C GLN A 571 -19.92 -5.37 -7.99
N ARG A 572 -21.00 -5.62 -7.25
CA ARG A 572 -22.38 -5.59 -7.80
C ARG A 572 -22.73 -4.22 -8.38
N GLU A 573 -22.09 -3.17 -7.88
CA GLU A 573 -22.24 -1.77 -8.27
C GLU A 573 -21.42 -1.39 -9.51
N ARG A 574 -20.59 -2.30 -10.03
CA ARG A 574 -19.81 -2.07 -11.23
C ARG A 574 -20.70 -2.16 -12.47
N SER A 575 -20.60 -1.14 -13.31
CA SER A 575 -21.29 -1.08 -14.60
C SER A 575 -20.44 -1.73 -15.69
N PHE A 576 -21.10 -2.55 -16.51
CA PHE A 576 -20.55 -3.10 -17.75
C PHE A 576 -21.19 -2.43 -18.99
N ASP A 577 -22.03 -1.41 -18.78
CA ASP A 577 -22.72 -0.67 -19.84
C ASP A 577 -21.84 0.45 -20.41
N HIS A 578 -20.73 0.05 -21.02
CA HIS A 578 -19.80 0.95 -21.69
C HIS A 578 -19.11 0.23 -22.85
N PRO A 579 -18.52 0.95 -23.83
CA PRO A 579 -17.76 0.31 -24.90
C PRO A 579 -16.64 -0.56 -24.34
N ALA A 580 -16.48 -1.78 -24.89
CA ALA A 580 -15.52 -2.77 -24.38
C ALA A 580 -14.05 -2.28 -24.36
N TRP A 581 -13.68 -1.37 -25.27
CA TRP A 581 -12.33 -0.81 -25.34
C TRP A 581 -12.04 0.24 -24.26
N LEU A 582 -13.07 0.90 -23.72
CA LEU A 582 -12.93 2.10 -22.88
C LEU A 582 -12.24 1.77 -21.54
N PHE A 583 -12.63 0.65 -20.92
CA PHE A 583 -12.00 0.19 -19.67
C PHE A 583 -10.50 -0.07 -19.85
N GLY A 584 -10.12 -0.74 -20.95
CA GLY A 584 -8.72 -1.01 -21.28
C GLY A 584 -7.92 0.25 -21.57
N ALA A 585 -8.50 1.20 -22.31
CA ALA A 585 -7.86 2.48 -22.60
C ALA A 585 -7.66 3.33 -21.33
N ALA A 586 -8.67 3.41 -20.46
CA ALA A 586 -8.57 4.14 -19.19
C ALA A 586 -7.52 3.51 -18.26
N SER A 587 -7.50 2.18 -18.17
CA SER A 587 -6.46 1.43 -17.43
C SER A 587 -5.05 1.67 -17.99
N LEU A 588 -4.90 1.80 -19.32
CA LEU A 588 -3.62 2.11 -19.95
C LEU A 588 -3.12 3.52 -19.60
N VAL A 589 -4.02 4.51 -19.49
CA VAL A 589 -3.64 5.86 -19.05
C VAL A 589 -3.06 5.81 -17.64
N VAL A 590 -3.72 5.10 -16.72
CA VAL A 590 -3.22 4.88 -15.36
C VAL A 590 -1.84 4.21 -15.40
N LEU A 591 -1.68 3.14 -16.18
CA LEU A 591 -0.41 2.44 -16.33
C LEU A 591 0.71 3.38 -16.81
N VAL A 592 0.44 4.21 -17.81
CA VAL A 592 1.41 5.20 -18.32
C VAL A 592 1.80 6.19 -17.22
N CYS A 593 0.84 6.69 -16.43
CA CYS A 593 1.12 7.57 -15.30
C CYS A 593 1.96 6.88 -14.22
N THR A 594 1.66 5.63 -13.87
CA THR A 594 2.46 4.82 -12.93
C THR A 594 3.90 4.63 -13.43
N LEU A 595 4.07 4.27 -14.71
CA LEU A 595 5.38 4.09 -15.32
C LEU A 595 6.17 5.41 -15.38
N ALA A 596 5.49 6.53 -15.62
CA ALA A 596 6.10 7.86 -15.56
C ALA A 596 6.60 8.20 -14.15
N LEU A 597 5.86 7.84 -13.10
CA LEU A 597 6.28 8.00 -11.72
C LEU A 597 7.51 7.13 -11.39
N ILE A 598 7.49 5.84 -11.77
CA ILE A 598 8.62 4.92 -11.59
C ILE A 598 9.86 5.45 -12.34
N TRP A 599 9.67 5.96 -13.55
CA TRP A 599 10.73 6.58 -14.33
C TRP A 599 11.28 7.83 -13.63
N ALA A 600 10.42 8.71 -13.11
CA ALA A 600 10.84 9.92 -12.40
C ALA A 600 11.66 9.58 -11.14
N LEU A 601 11.20 8.62 -10.33
CA LEU A 601 11.92 8.14 -9.15
C LEU A 601 13.29 7.57 -9.55
N SER A 602 13.33 6.73 -10.59
CA SER A 602 14.58 6.16 -11.11
C SER A 602 15.54 7.24 -11.63
N TRP A 603 15.01 8.22 -12.35
CA TRP A 603 15.78 9.37 -12.87
C TRP A 603 16.37 10.20 -11.74
N GLY A 604 15.55 10.59 -10.76
CA GLY A 604 15.99 11.45 -9.68
C GLY A 604 16.99 10.75 -8.75
N ALA A 605 16.81 9.44 -8.54
CA ALA A 605 17.79 8.63 -7.83
C ALA A 605 19.15 8.64 -8.57
N VAL A 606 19.17 8.35 -9.88
CA VAL A 606 20.41 8.34 -10.68
C VAL A 606 21.07 9.73 -10.66
N ARG A 607 20.27 10.79 -10.81
CA ARG A 607 20.73 12.18 -10.77
C ARG A 607 21.47 12.51 -9.48
N ILE A 608 20.90 12.13 -8.33
CA ILE A 608 21.54 12.36 -7.02
C ILE A 608 22.89 11.65 -6.92
N SER A 609 22.97 10.41 -7.40
CA SER A 609 24.20 9.62 -7.39
C SER A 609 25.28 10.15 -8.32
N THR A 610 24.93 10.55 -9.55
CA THR A 610 25.91 11.03 -10.54
C THR A 610 26.50 12.39 -10.15
N GLU A 611 25.69 13.26 -9.55
CA GLU A 611 26.11 14.59 -9.11
C GLU A 611 26.84 14.55 -7.77
N THR A 612 26.81 13.40 -7.08
CA THR A 612 27.45 13.18 -5.79
C THR A 612 28.27 11.90 -5.75
N PRO A 613 29.42 11.83 -6.45
CA PRO A 613 30.30 10.68 -6.37
C PRO A 613 30.78 10.51 -4.91
N GLY A 614 30.40 9.41 -4.26
CA GLY A 614 30.94 9.04 -2.96
C GLY A 614 32.39 8.57 -3.10
N ALA A 615 33.28 9.22 -2.34
CA ALA A 615 34.51 8.71 -1.72
C ALA A 615 35.47 7.74 -2.47
N SER A 616 35.37 7.57 -3.79
CA SER A 616 36.34 6.78 -4.56
C SER A 616 37.68 7.51 -4.78
N VAL A 617 37.79 8.78 -4.36
CA VAL A 617 39.03 9.54 -4.42
C VAL A 617 40.01 9.13 -3.30
N SER A 618 39.55 8.52 -2.20
CA SER A 618 40.46 8.13 -1.10
C SER A 618 41.16 6.77 -1.31
N ARG A 619 40.76 5.96 -2.30
CA ARG A 619 41.42 4.67 -2.58
C ARG A 619 42.58 4.78 -3.58
N ARG A 620 42.62 5.83 -4.41
CA ARG A 620 43.76 6.05 -5.33
C ARG A 620 44.98 6.69 -4.67
N THR A 621 44.82 7.32 -3.51
CA THR A 621 45.92 7.97 -2.79
C THR A 621 46.65 7.05 -1.81
N LEU A 622 46.15 5.83 -1.55
CA LEU A 622 46.84 4.84 -0.72
C LEU A 622 47.69 3.86 -1.54
N ASP A 623 47.44 3.72 -2.84
CA ASP A 623 48.26 2.91 -3.75
C ASP A 623 49.46 3.67 -4.35
N SER A 624 49.53 5.00 -4.16
CA SER A 624 50.63 5.84 -4.70
C SER A 624 51.69 6.23 -3.67
N SER A 625 51.58 5.77 -2.42
CA SER A 625 52.55 6.06 -1.35
C SER A 625 53.36 4.84 -0.90
N SER A 626 53.37 3.78 -1.71
CA SER A 626 54.31 2.66 -1.57
C SER A 626 55.14 2.51 -2.85
N VAL A 627 56.08 3.44 -3.04
CA VAL A 627 57.30 3.25 -3.83
C VAL A 627 58.45 3.84 -3.04
#